data_AF-A0AA96PC15-F1
#
_entry.id   AF-A0AA96PC15-F1
#
_cell.length_a   1.000
_cell.length_b   1.000
_cell.length_c   1.000
_cell.angle_alpha   90.00
_cell.angle_beta   90.00
_cell.angle_gamma   90.00
#
_symmetry.space_group_name_H-M   'P 1'
#
loop_
_entity.id
_entity.type
_entity.pdbx_description
1 polymer ?
#
loop_
_entity_poly.entity_id
_entity_poly.type
_entity_poly.pdbx_seq_one_letter_code
_entity_poly.pdbx_strand_id
1 'polypeptide(L)'
;MRQSRWTPSIVPSIGDQNVYLVLDCFERSGCAWREADAGKTDLETVIRDLMSGQYNDPQRVIAFNTFEHWADDVSEGVARSGDAPTQPTKISHHPSRTSWCDTPAETNSTI
;
A
#
# COMPACT_ATOMS: atom_id res chain seq x y z
N MET A 1 -36.12 9.36 21.42
CA MET A 1 -35.15 8.25 21.40
C MET A 1 -33.93 8.72 20.63
N ARG A 2 -32.77 8.84 21.27
CA ARG A 2 -31.51 9.17 20.57
C ARG A 2 -31.15 7.98 19.68
N GLN A 3 -31.09 8.19 18.37
CA GLN A 3 -30.47 7.20 17.48
C GLN A 3 -29.03 7.00 17.96
N SER A 4 -28.71 5.79 18.39
CA SER A 4 -27.34 5.35 18.56
C SER A 4 -26.64 5.61 17.23
N ARG A 5 -25.63 6.49 17.24
CA ARG A 5 -24.73 6.66 16.10
C ARG A 5 -23.92 5.37 15.98
N TRP A 6 -24.52 4.36 15.36
CA TRP A 6 -23.80 3.14 15.00
C TRP A 6 -22.87 3.51 13.84
N THR A 7 -21.61 3.78 14.15
CA THR A 7 -20.57 3.87 13.14
C THR A 7 -20.11 2.44 12.85
N PRO A 8 -20.23 1.94 11.60
CA PRO A 8 -19.65 0.65 11.26
C PRO A 8 -18.15 0.69 11.55
N SER A 9 -17.62 -0.42 12.08
CA SER A 9 -16.19 -0.55 12.27
C SER A 9 -15.50 -0.50 10.92
N ILE A 10 -14.59 0.45 10.75
CA ILE A 10 -13.69 0.49 9.59
C ILE A 10 -12.50 -0.46 9.76
N VAL A 11 -12.31 -1.03 10.96
CA VAL A 11 -11.27 -2.03 11.21
C VAL A 11 -11.59 -3.27 10.37
N PRO A 12 -10.76 -3.62 9.38
CA PRO A 12 -11.01 -4.77 8.54
C PRO A 12 -10.97 -6.05 9.37
N SER A 13 -11.87 -6.99 9.12
CA SER A 13 -11.73 -8.39 9.58
C SER A 13 -10.81 -9.20 8.66
N ILE A 14 -10.09 -8.51 7.76
CA ILE A 14 -9.29 -9.10 6.69
C ILE A 14 -7.99 -9.60 7.31
N GLY A 15 -7.68 -10.86 7.04
CA GLY A 15 -6.54 -11.60 7.59
C GLY A 15 -5.18 -11.11 7.09
N ASP A 16 -4.23 -12.03 7.14
CA ASP A 16 -2.81 -11.97 6.81
C ASP A 16 -2.46 -11.66 5.33
N GLN A 17 -3.36 -11.00 4.59
CA GLN A 17 -3.19 -10.77 3.16
C GLN A 17 -2.34 -9.52 2.86
N ASN A 18 -1.30 -9.71 2.06
CA ASN A 18 -0.53 -8.61 1.48
C ASN A 18 -1.36 -7.90 0.42
N VAL A 19 -1.36 -6.57 0.45
CA VAL A 19 -2.02 -5.70 -0.53
C VAL A 19 -0.96 -5.01 -1.37
N TYR A 20 -1.12 -5.02 -2.68
CA TYR A 20 -0.23 -4.39 -3.65
C TYR A 20 -0.95 -3.24 -4.35
N LEU A 21 -0.37 -2.04 -4.28
CA LEU A 21 -0.86 -0.84 -4.95
C LEU A 21 0.12 -0.38 -6.02
N VAL A 22 -0.40 0.02 -7.17
CA VAL A 22 0.40 0.51 -8.30
C VAL A 22 0.20 2.02 -8.43
N LEU A 23 1.32 2.75 -8.43
CA LEU A 23 1.37 4.14 -8.85
C LEU A 23 1.47 4.15 -10.38
N ASP A 24 0.42 4.66 -11.02
CA ASP A 24 0.32 4.76 -12.47
C ASP A 24 0.37 6.24 -12.87
N CYS A 25 1.18 6.56 -13.86
CA CYS A 25 1.34 7.92 -14.36
C CYS A 25 0.61 8.13 -15.69
N PHE A 26 0.19 9.36 -15.90
CA PHE A 26 -0.67 9.76 -17.02
C PHE A 26 -0.13 11.03 -17.64
N GLU A 27 1.09 11.00 -18.18
CA GLU A 27 1.75 12.15 -18.83
C GLU A 27 1.43 13.51 -18.15
N ARG A 28 0.47 14.27 -18.73
CA ARG A 28 0.06 15.62 -18.30
C ARG A 28 -0.82 15.66 -17.05
N SER A 29 -1.46 14.56 -16.69
CA SER A 29 -2.36 14.43 -15.55
C SER A 29 -1.63 14.02 -14.26
N GLY A 30 -0.32 13.77 -14.33
CA GLY A 30 0.48 13.34 -13.19
C GLY A 30 0.26 11.87 -12.85
N CYS A 31 0.55 11.49 -11.61
CA CYS A 31 0.52 10.10 -11.15
C CYS A 31 -0.51 9.88 -10.06
N ALA A 32 -1.14 8.72 -10.06
CA ALA A 32 -2.14 8.34 -9.08
C ALA A 32 -1.98 6.87 -8.66
N TRP A 33 -2.28 6.60 -7.39
CA TRP A 33 -2.51 5.23 -6.95
C TRP A 33 -3.77 4.71 -7.62
N ARG A 34 -3.65 3.62 -8.37
CA ARG A 34 -4.78 3.08 -9.12
C ARG A 34 -5.83 2.51 -8.19
N GLU A 35 -7.06 2.89 -8.46
CA GLU A 35 -8.22 2.23 -7.86
C GLU A 35 -8.22 0.75 -8.28
N ALA A 36 -8.36 -0.12 -7.29
CA ALA A 36 -8.37 -1.56 -7.45
C ALA A 36 -9.46 -2.17 -6.57
N ASP A 37 -10.07 -3.24 -7.05
CA ASP A 37 -10.95 -4.08 -6.23
C ASP A 37 -10.12 -4.69 -5.11
N ALA A 38 -10.58 -4.56 -3.86
CA ALA A 38 -9.86 -5.03 -2.68
C ALA A 38 -9.48 -6.53 -2.78
N GLY A 39 -10.29 -7.36 -3.43
CA GLY A 39 -10.02 -8.78 -3.65
C GLY A 39 -9.09 -9.09 -4.83
N LYS A 40 -8.61 -8.07 -5.54
CA LYS A 40 -7.73 -8.18 -6.72
C LYS A 40 -6.42 -7.41 -6.53
N THR A 41 -6.04 -7.19 -5.27
CA THR A 41 -4.80 -6.50 -4.90
C THR A 41 -3.69 -7.47 -4.52
N ASP A 42 -3.85 -8.77 -4.76
CA ASP A 42 -2.77 -9.74 -4.57
C ASP A 42 -1.70 -9.63 -5.67
N LEU A 43 -0.52 -10.18 -5.39
CA LEU A 43 0.64 -10.07 -6.27
C LEU A 43 0.40 -10.65 -7.67
N GLU A 44 -0.21 -11.84 -7.76
CA GLU A 44 -0.42 -12.50 -9.04
C GLU A 44 -1.37 -11.69 -9.91
N THR A 45 -2.44 -11.18 -9.32
CA THR A 45 -3.39 -10.31 -10.03
C THR A 45 -2.71 -9.03 -10.51
N VAL A 46 -1.93 -8.35 -9.66
CA VAL A 46 -1.21 -7.12 -10.05
C VAL A 46 -0.20 -7.38 -11.16
N ILE A 47 0.59 -8.47 -11.09
CA ILE A 47 1.52 -8.85 -12.17
C ILE A 47 0.77 -9.09 -13.48
N ARG A 48 -0.34 -9.83 -13.43
CA ARG A 48 -1.14 -10.13 -14.61
C ARG A 48 -1.73 -8.86 -15.23
N ASP A 49 -2.18 -7.92 -14.41
CA ASP A 49 -2.76 -6.67 -14.86
C ASP A 49 -1.69 -5.71 -15.43
N LEU A 50 -0.47 -5.71 -14.87
CA LEU A 50 0.72 -5.07 -15.46
C LEU A 50 1.04 -5.64 -16.84
N MET A 51 1.12 -6.96 -16.96
CA MET A 51 1.45 -7.64 -18.22
C MET A 51 0.36 -7.49 -19.29
N SER A 52 -0.90 -7.32 -18.89
CA SER A 52 -2.02 -7.10 -19.81
C SER A 52 -2.21 -5.63 -20.21
N GLY A 53 -1.37 -4.71 -19.70
CA GLY A 53 -1.42 -3.29 -20.04
C GLY A 53 -2.62 -2.56 -19.46
N GLN A 54 -3.16 -3.00 -18.31
CA GLN A 54 -4.23 -2.28 -17.60
C GLN A 54 -3.74 -0.97 -16.97
N TYR A 55 -2.43 -0.80 -16.85
CA TYR A 55 -1.75 0.39 -16.37
C TYR A 55 -1.12 1.14 -17.55
N ASN A 56 -1.11 2.48 -17.50
CA ASN A 56 -0.65 3.31 -18.61
C ASN A 56 0.87 3.50 -18.59
N ASP A 57 1.38 3.93 -17.45
CA ASP A 57 2.81 4.14 -17.18
C ASP A 57 3.05 3.79 -15.69
N PRO A 58 3.11 2.49 -15.35
CA PRO A 58 3.30 2.05 -13.97
C PRO A 58 4.72 2.41 -13.50
N GLN A 59 4.82 3.31 -12.52
CA GLN A 59 6.10 3.81 -12.00
C GLN A 59 6.53 3.17 -10.67
N ARG A 60 5.58 2.70 -9.86
CA ARG A 60 5.89 2.11 -8.54
C ARG A 60 4.87 1.06 -8.12
N VAL A 61 5.32 0.01 -7.45
CA VAL A 61 4.47 -0.96 -6.75
C VAL A 61 4.84 -0.98 -5.28
N ILE A 62 3.88 -0.63 -4.41
CA ILE A 62 4.04 -0.71 -2.96
C ILE A 62 3.25 -1.91 -2.47
N ALA A 63 3.90 -2.71 -1.63
CA ALA A 63 3.24 -3.80 -0.92
C ALA A 63 3.13 -3.44 0.56
N PHE A 64 2.04 -3.82 1.21
CA PHE A 64 1.91 -3.70 2.66
C PHE A 64 1.07 -4.83 3.25
N ASN A 65 1.32 -5.08 4.53
CA ASN A 65 0.53 -6.00 5.33
C ASN A 65 0.26 -5.34 6.70
N THR A 66 -1.00 -5.01 6.94
CA THR A 66 -1.40 -4.34 8.19
C THR A 66 -1.40 -5.30 9.39
N PHE A 67 -1.55 -6.61 9.15
CA PHE A 67 -1.52 -7.63 10.20
C PHE A 67 -0.08 -7.92 10.66
N GLU A 68 0.87 -7.92 9.73
CA GLU A 68 2.29 -8.15 10.01
C GLU A 68 3.11 -6.86 10.25
N HIS A 69 2.47 -5.69 10.14
CA HIS A 69 3.05 -4.37 10.40
C HIS A 69 4.23 -4.00 9.49
N TRP A 70 4.11 -4.24 8.18
CA TRP A 70 5.13 -3.81 7.22
C TRP A 70 4.52 -3.15 5.97
N ALA A 71 5.32 -2.31 5.34
CA ALA A 71 5.10 -1.75 4.01
C ALA A 71 6.45 -1.58 3.32
N ASP A 72 6.53 -1.86 2.02
CA ASP A 72 7.79 -1.79 1.27
C ASP A 72 7.57 -1.46 -0.22
N ASP A 73 8.59 -0.90 -0.85
CA ASP A 73 8.62 -0.67 -2.30
C ASP A 73 9.16 -1.91 -3.01
N VAL A 74 8.27 -2.63 -3.69
CA VAL A 74 8.56 -3.91 -4.34
C VAL A 74 8.67 -3.79 -5.85
N SER A 75 8.78 -2.56 -6.38
CA SER A 75 8.80 -2.27 -7.82
C SER A 75 9.84 -3.09 -8.57
N GLU A 76 11.06 -3.20 -8.03
CA GLU A 76 12.13 -3.98 -8.64
C GLU A 76 11.81 -5.48 -8.65
N GLY A 77 11.30 -6.01 -7.53
CA GLY A 77 10.92 -7.42 -7.41
C GLY A 77 9.82 -7.80 -8.39
N VAL A 78 8.83 -6.92 -8.57
CA VAL A 78 7.73 -7.11 -9.52
C VAL A 78 8.22 -7.02 -10.98
N ALA A 79 9.08 -6.04 -11.29
CA ALA A 79 9.58 -5.82 -12.65
C ALA A 79 10.49 -6.96 -13.16
N ARG A 80 11.14 -7.71 -12.27
CA ARG A 80 12.10 -8.76 -12.64
C ARG A 80 11.46 -10.11 -12.99
N SER A 81 10.19 -10.33 -12.66
CA SER A 81 9.36 -11.53 -12.87
C SER A 81 10.08 -12.90 -12.98
N GLY A 82 10.05 -13.66 -11.88
CA GLY A 82 10.37 -15.09 -11.82
C GLY A 82 10.56 -15.58 -10.38
N ASP A 83 11.18 -14.76 -9.55
CA ASP A 83 11.31 -15.00 -8.12
C ASP A 83 10.24 -14.19 -7.40
N ALA A 84 9.51 -14.84 -6.48
CA ALA A 84 8.61 -14.12 -5.59
C ALA A 84 9.37 -12.93 -4.99
N PRO A 85 8.78 -11.71 -4.92
CA PRO A 85 9.40 -10.60 -4.23
C PRO A 85 9.75 -11.12 -2.84
N THR A 86 11.05 -11.24 -2.57
CA THR A 86 11.54 -11.74 -1.30
C THR A 86 10.88 -10.86 -0.27
N GLN A 87 9.95 -11.41 0.52
CA GLN A 87 9.43 -10.70 1.69
C GLN A 87 10.65 -10.13 2.39
N PRO A 88 10.65 -8.83 2.75
CA PRO A 88 11.75 -8.30 3.54
C PRO A 88 11.92 -9.25 4.71
N THR A 89 13.05 -9.96 4.75
CA THR A 89 13.35 -10.95 5.78
C THR A 89 13.02 -10.28 7.10
N LYS A 90 12.05 -10.82 7.86
CA LYS A 90 11.62 -10.30 9.17
C LYS A 90 12.83 -9.73 9.87
N ILE A 91 13.01 -8.41 9.78
CA ILE A 91 14.10 -7.75 10.48
C ILE A 91 13.57 -7.80 11.90
N SER A 92 14.03 -8.81 12.66
CA SER A 92 13.75 -8.91 14.07
C SER A 92 14.11 -7.56 14.68
N HIS A 93 13.07 -6.79 15.02
CA HIS A 93 13.09 -5.50 15.69
C HIS A 93 14.49 -4.93 15.99
N HIS A 94 14.91 -3.96 15.18
CA HIS A 94 15.72 -2.86 15.71
C HIS A 94 15.02 -1.55 15.31
N PRO A 95 14.51 -0.76 16.27
CA PRO A 95 13.79 0.46 15.97
C PRO A 95 14.79 1.55 15.63
N SER A 96 15.18 1.62 14.37
CA SER A 96 15.98 2.74 13.86
C SER A 96 15.85 2.84 12.35
N ARG A 97 14.64 3.16 11.89
CA ARG A 97 14.39 3.92 10.64
C ARG A 97 12.94 4.36 10.60
N THR A 98 12.74 5.61 11.01
CA THR A 98 11.59 6.50 10.73
C THR A 98 10.21 5.86 10.82
N SER A 99 9.66 5.89 12.03
CA SER A 99 8.24 5.72 12.32
C SER A 99 7.41 6.74 11.53
N TRP A 100 6.46 6.24 10.74
CA TRP A 100 5.53 7.04 9.95
C TRP A 100 4.33 7.57 10.77
N CYS A 101 4.48 7.73 12.09
CA CYS A 101 3.40 8.17 12.98
C CYS A 101 3.77 9.26 14.00
N ASP A 102 5.01 9.76 14.02
CA ASP A 102 5.39 10.83 14.95
C ASP A 102 5.73 12.12 14.19
N THR A 103 4.71 12.92 13.91
CA THR A 103 4.91 14.36 13.74
C THR A 103 3.83 15.06 14.56
N PRO A 104 4.14 15.64 15.73
CA PRO A 104 3.17 16.48 16.41
C PRO A 104 2.91 17.70 15.52
N ALA A 105 1.64 18.00 15.28
CA ALA A 105 1.23 19.20 14.59
C ALA A 105 1.81 20.43 15.29
N GLU A 106 2.73 21.14 14.65
CA GLU A 106 3.16 22.45 15.12
C GLU A 106 1.96 23.39 15.09
N THR A 107 1.50 23.77 16.28
CA THR A 107 0.44 24.75 16.44
C THR A 107 1.10 26.12 16.36
N ASN A 108 1.14 26.72 15.17
CA ASN A 108 1.54 28.13 15.06
C ASN A 108 0.36 29.02 15.46
N SER A 109 0.31 29.36 16.75
CA SER A 109 -0.57 30.38 17.30
C SER A 109 0.16 31.72 17.32
N THR A 110 -0.09 32.56 16.33
CA THR A 110 0.31 33.97 16.36
C THR A 110 -0.74 34.77 17.15
N ILE A 111 -0.31 35.37 18.26
CA ILE A 111 -0.88 36.62 18.79
C ILE A 111 0.08 37.73 18.39
#